data_AF-A0AAU9W332-F1
#
_entry.id   AF-A0AAU9W332-F1
#
_cell.length_a   1.000
_cell.length_b   1.000
_cell.length_c   1.000
_cell.angle_alpha   90.00
_cell.angle_beta   90.00
_cell.angle_gamma   90.00
#
_symmetry.space_group_name_H-M   'P 1'
#
loop_
_entity.id
_entity.type
_entity.pdbx_description
1 polymer ?
#
loop_
_entity_poly.entity_id
_entity_poly.type
_entity_poly.pdbx_seq_one_letter_code
_entity_poly.pdbx_strand_id
1 'polypeptide(L)'
;CCRRKCIGDIPVQYVTKKREEFWSKTIQERNEVITTPLPAEVMAVYETVFSKAWCTIHGFSISSQCTQPETQQSRKKSLAFNLTLKWFRGFSKNAEQMPNSSSRQLPSCLTKNEGYTLYKEEMGDNPTLSLVHLLYKMWKVNFPDVYIPKQSRFTKCTICEQLKA
;
A
#
# COMPACT_ATOMS: atom_id res chain seq x y z
N CYS A 1 1.13 0.54 -14.49
CA CYS A 1 1.73 1.68 -15.22
C CYS A 1 0.72 2.14 -16.28
N CYS A 2 -0.31 2.90 -15.91
CA CYS A 2 -1.30 3.44 -16.88
C CYS A 2 -1.79 4.78 -16.31
N ARG A 3 -1.36 5.93 -16.85
CA ARG A 3 -2.00 7.21 -16.51
C ARG A 3 -3.19 7.39 -17.45
N ARG A 4 -4.32 7.91 -16.94
CA ARG A 4 -5.55 8.21 -17.72
C ARG A 4 -5.31 8.94 -19.05
N LYS A 5 -4.18 9.66 -19.17
CA LYS A 5 -3.81 10.43 -20.36
C LYS A 5 -3.48 9.58 -21.60
N CYS A 6 -3.13 8.30 -21.48
CA CYS A 6 -2.81 7.45 -22.65
C CYS A 6 -4.06 6.90 -23.37
N ILE A 7 -5.26 7.27 -22.91
CA ILE A 7 -6.54 6.65 -23.32
C ILE A 7 -7.23 7.49 -24.41
N GLY A 8 -6.96 8.80 -24.48
CA GLY A 8 -7.66 9.71 -25.38
C GLY A 8 -7.46 9.40 -26.86
N ASP A 9 -6.34 8.77 -27.22
CA ASP A 9 -5.92 8.60 -28.61
C ASP A 9 -6.29 7.24 -29.21
N ILE A 10 -6.92 6.34 -28.45
CA ILE A 10 -7.26 4.99 -28.91
C ILE A 10 -8.76 4.88 -29.20
N PRO A 11 -9.18 4.58 -30.44
CA PRO A 11 -10.58 4.40 -30.77
C PRO A 11 -11.24 3.27 -29.96
N VAL A 12 -12.42 3.53 -29.40
CA VAL A 12 -13.16 2.56 -28.57
C VAL A 12 -13.44 1.26 -29.33
N GLN A 13 -13.78 1.34 -30.62
CA GLN A 13 -14.02 0.16 -31.46
C GLN A 13 -12.80 -0.77 -31.56
N TYR A 14 -11.60 -0.18 -31.62
CA TYR A 14 -10.36 -0.94 -31.64
C TYR A 14 -10.14 -1.70 -30.33
N VAL A 15 -10.40 -1.04 -29.19
CA VAL A 15 -10.30 -1.64 -27.87
C VAL A 15 -11.30 -2.80 -27.72
N THR A 16 -12.56 -2.60 -28.10
CA THR A 16 -13.61 -3.64 -27.99
C THR A 16 -13.23 -4.88 -28.80
N LYS A 17 -12.84 -4.71 -30.07
CA LYS A 17 -12.40 -5.81 -30.93
C LYS A 17 -11.22 -6.58 -30.33
N LYS A 18 -10.21 -5.88 -29.83
CA LYS A 18 -9.02 -6.51 -29.23
C LYS A 18 -9.31 -7.24 -27.92
N ARG A 19 -10.32 -6.81 -27.16
CA ARG A 19 -10.79 -7.55 -25.99
C ARG A 19 -11.48 -8.84 -26.41
N GLU A 20 -12.40 -8.78 -27.36
CA GLU A 20 -13.10 -9.97 -27.85
C GLU A 20 -12.12 -11.02 -28.38
N GLU A 21 -11.16 -10.62 -29.23
CA GLU A 21 -10.10 -11.49 -29.75
C GLU A 21 -9.22 -12.11 -28.65
N PHE A 22 -9.02 -11.40 -27.54
CA PHE A 22 -8.19 -11.89 -26.43
C PHE A 22 -8.97 -12.84 -25.52
N TRP A 23 -10.22 -12.51 -25.20
CA TRP A 23 -11.06 -13.30 -24.30
C TRP A 23 -11.68 -14.52 -24.97
N SER A 24 -11.69 -14.58 -26.30
CA SER A 24 -12.03 -15.79 -27.06
C SER A 24 -10.94 -16.87 -27.04
N LYS A 25 -9.73 -16.56 -26.56
CA LYS A 25 -8.60 -17.50 -26.48
C LYS A 25 -8.66 -18.39 -25.23
N THR A 26 -8.06 -19.57 -25.33
CA THR A 26 -7.81 -20.44 -24.17
C THR A 26 -6.86 -19.78 -23.17
N ILE A 27 -6.79 -20.31 -21.94
CA ILE A 27 -5.94 -19.76 -20.88
C ILE A 27 -4.45 -19.85 -21.26
N GLN A 28 -4.04 -20.93 -21.93
CA GLN A 28 -2.65 -21.13 -22.36
C GLN A 28 -2.24 -20.11 -23.43
N GLU A 29 -3.06 -19.94 -24.47
CA GLU A 29 -2.83 -18.94 -25.52
C GLU A 29 -2.83 -17.50 -24.98
N ARG A 30 -3.66 -17.21 -23.97
CA ARG A 30 -3.64 -15.91 -23.29
C ARG A 30 -2.32 -15.67 -22.57
N ASN A 31 -1.77 -16.68 -21.91
CA ASN A 31 -0.48 -16.57 -21.22
C ASN A 31 0.68 -16.36 -22.20
N GLU A 32 0.67 -17.03 -23.35
CA GLU A 32 1.68 -16.84 -24.41
C GLU A 32 1.66 -15.41 -24.98
N VAL A 33 0.47 -14.84 -25.18
CA VAL A 33 0.31 -13.45 -25.62
C VAL A 33 0.82 -12.45 -24.57
N ILE A 34 0.74 -12.79 -23.28
CA ILE A 34 1.24 -11.95 -22.18
C ILE A 34 2.77 -12.04 -22.06
N THR A 35 3.36 -13.22 -22.32
CA THR A 35 4.79 -13.47 -22.11
C THR A 35 5.67 -13.21 -23.33
N THR A 36 5.07 -13.10 -24.53
CA THR A 36 5.83 -12.83 -25.76
C THR A 36 6.24 -11.35 -25.83
N PRO A 37 7.54 -11.02 -25.81
CA PRO A 37 8.01 -9.66 -26.06
C PRO A 37 7.68 -9.23 -27.50
N LEU A 38 7.14 -8.02 -27.67
CA LEU A 38 6.75 -7.50 -28.99
C LEU A 38 7.98 -7.34 -29.90
N PRO A 39 7.88 -7.68 -31.20
CA PRO A 39 8.96 -7.50 -32.16
C PRO A 39 9.42 -6.03 -32.25
N ALA A 40 10.73 -5.82 -32.41
CA ALA A 40 11.36 -4.50 -32.40
C ALA A 40 10.83 -3.53 -33.48
N GLU A 41 10.30 -4.04 -34.58
CA GLU A 41 9.72 -3.24 -35.67
C GLU A 41 8.43 -2.52 -35.27
N VAL A 42 7.66 -3.06 -34.31
CA VAL A 42 6.44 -2.43 -33.78
C VAL A 42 6.79 -1.40 -32.69
N MET A 43 7.94 -1.54 -32.05
CA MET A 43 8.41 -0.66 -30.97
C MET A 43 8.82 0.73 -31.48
N ALA A 44 9.30 0.84 -32.72
CA ALA A 44 9.80 2.10 -33.30
C ALA A 44 8.72 3.15 -33.61
N VAL A 45 7.46 2.74 -33.80
CA VAL A 45 6.35 3.68 -34.14
C VAL A 45 5.61 4.17 -32.89
N TYR A 46 5.71 3.46 -31.76
CA TYR A 46 4.89 3.73 -30.56
C TYR A 46 5.67 3.57 -29.24
N GLU A 47 6.86 4.17 -29.18
CA GLU A 47 7.89 4.02 -28.14
C GLU A 47 7.44 4.25 -26.68
N THR A 48 6.24 4.78 -26.41
CA THR A 48 5.77 5.02 -25.02
C THR A 48 4.35 4.58 -24.71
N VAL A 49 3.57 4.14 -25.72
CA VAL A 49 2.14 3.85 -25.56
C VAL A 49 1.92 2.37 -25.20
N PHE A 50 2.70 1.44 -25.77
CA PHE A 50 2.35 0.01 -25.71
C PHE A 50 2.58 -0.67 -24.35
N SER A 51 3.68 -0.40 -23.65
CA SER A 51 3.92 -1.01 -22.32
C SER A 51 2.92 -0.54 -21.26
N LYS A 52 2.25 0.60 -21.48
CA LYS A 52 1.30 1.22 -20.55
C LYS A 52 -0.17 1.11 -20.98
N ALA A 53 -0.46 0.87 -22.26
CA ALA A 53 -1.84 0.75 -22.76
C ALA A 53 -2.33 -0.71 -22.87
N TRP A 54 -1.43 -1.69 -22.84
CA TRP A 54 -1.75 -3.13 -22.97
C TRP A 54 -2.83 -3.62 -22.00
N CYS A 55 -2.70 -3.25 -20.72
CA CYS A 55 -3.67 -3.62 -19.68
C CYS A 55 -5.08 -3.10 -19.98
N THR A 56 -5.16 -1.89 -20.56
CA THR A 56 -6.42 -1.24 -20.94
C THR A 56 -7.03 -1.88 -22.18
N ILE A 57 -6.20 -2.15 -23.21
CA ILE A 57 -6.64 -2.74 -24.48
C ILE A 57 -7.21 -4.15 -24.25
N HIS A 58 -6.61 -4.94 -23.35
CA HIS A 58 -7.04 -6.33 -23.11
C HIS A 58 -7.94 -6.52 -21.88
N GLY A 59 -8.23 -5.45 -21.12
CA GLY A 59 -9.23 -5.46 -20.04
C GLY A 59 -8.73 -6.06 -18.71
N PHE A 60 -7.42 -6.00 -18.44
CA PHE A 60 -6.87 -6.43 -17.16
C PHE A 60 -7.19 -5.43 -16.05
N SER A 61 -7.84 -5.89 -14.99
CA SER A 61 -7.88 -5.17 -13.72
C SER A 61 -6.51 -5.25 -13.05
N ILE A 62 -6.09 -4.14 -12.44
CA ILE A 62 -4.77 -3.87 -11.84
C ILE A 62 -4.32 -4.94 -10.82
N SER A 63 -5.21 -5.83 -10.37
CA SER A 63 -4.98 -6.67 -9.20
C SER A 63 -4.54 -8.11 -9.42
N SER A 64 -4.66 -8.72 -10.62
CA SER A 64 -4.48 -10.18 -10.72
C SER A 64 -3.28 -10.70 -11.53
N GLN A 65 -2.66 -9.91 -12.41
CA GLN A 65 -1.61 -10.45 -13.30
C GLN A 65 -0.39 -9.56 -13.56
N CYS A 66 -0.23 -8.44 -12.85
CA CYS A 66 1.08 -7.78 -12.76
C CYS A 66 1.97 -8.44 -11.69
N THR A 67 2.04 -9.77 -11.67
CA THR A 67 3.18 -10.45 -11.05
C THR A 67 4.23 -10.53 -12.14
N GLN A 68 4.95 -9.43 -12.34
CA GLN A 68 6.19 -9.52 -13.09
C GLN A 68 7.09 -10.57 -12.41
N PRO A 69 7.83 -11.38 -13.18
CA PRO A 69 8.87 -12.20 -12.60
C PRO A 69 9.80 -11.29 -11.79
N GLU A 70 10.11 -11.78 -10.60
CA GLU A 70 10.74 -11.05 -9.52
C GLU A 70 12.00 -10.31 -9.96
N THR A 71 11.87 -9.01 -10.14
CA THR A 71 12.91 -8.07 -9.71
C THR A 71 12.26 -7.17 -8.68
N GLN A 72 12.24 -7.62 -7.43
CA GLN A 72 12.09 -6.75 -6.27
C GLN A 72 13.30 -5.80 -6.22
N GLN A 73 13.40 -4.87 -7.17
CA GLN A 73 14.13 -3.64 -6.93
C GLN A 73 13.26 -2.86 -5.94
N SER A 74 13.46 -3.15 -4.65
CA SER A 74 12.84 -2.40 -3.58
C SER A 74 13.10 -0.93 -3.89
N ARG A 75 12.05 -0.15 -4.19
CA ARG A 75 12.19 1.29 -4.35
C ARG A 75 12.88 1.77 -3.09
N LYS A 76 14.05 2.40 -3.22
CA LYS A 76 14.81 2.93 -2.08
C LYS A 76 13.83 3.77 -1.24
N LYS A 77 13.60 3.33 0.01
CA LYS A 77 12.72 4.03 0.94
C LYS A 77 13.31 5.42 1.21
N SER A 78 12.46 6.45 1.29
CA SER A 78 12.90 7.82 1.52
C SER A 78 13.60 7.96 2.88
N LEU A 79 14.44 8.99 3.02
CA LEU A 79 15.09 9.31 4.31
C LEU A 79 14.06 9.46 5.43
N ALA A 80 12.98 10.21 5.19
CA ALA A 80 11.86 10.37 6.10
C ALA A 80 11.28 9.01 6.55
N PHE A 81 11.13 8.06 5.62
CA PHE A 81 10.62 6.74 5.94
C PHE A 81 11.57 5.98 6.88
N ASN A 82 12.88 6.01 6.61
CA ASN A 82 13.86 5.29 7.43
C ASN A 82 13.99 5.88 8.84
N LEU A 83 13.99 7.21 8.96
CA LEU A 83 14.00 7.90 10.26
C LEU A 83 12.73 7.57 11.04
N THR A 84 11.57 7.65 10.40
CA THR A 84 10.28 7.28 11.01
C THR A 84 10.25 5.83 11.45
N LEU A 85 10.79 4.92 10.65
CA LEU A 85 10.88 3.51 11.00
C LEU A 85 11.75 3.30 12.25
N LYS A 86 12.90 3.98 12.34
CA LYS A 86 13.80 3.92 13.50
C LYS A 86 13.11 4.46 14.74
N TRP A 87 12.45 5.61 14.64
CA TRP A 87 11.68 6.19 15.73
C TRP A 87 10.57 5.25 16.20
N PHE A 88 9.77 4.74 15.27
CA PHE A 88 8.63 3.87 15.61
C PHE A 88 9.07 2.56 16.26
N ARG A 89 10.24 2.01 15.89
CA ARG A 89 10.82 0.85 16.61
C ARG A 89 11.03 1.16 18.08
N GLY A 90 11.57 2.34 18.41
CA GLY A 90 11.74 2.80 19.79
C GLY A 90 10.38 2.97 20.48
N PHE A 91 9.48 3.71 19.83
CA PHE A 91 8.13 3.97 20.33
C PHE A 91 7.34 2.68 20.63
N SER A 92 7.45 1.67 19.76
CA SER A 92 6.76 0.38 19.92
C SER A 92 7.24 -0.47 21.10
N LYS A 93 8.37 -0.13 21.72
CA LYS A 93 8.82 -0.82 22.95
C LYS A 93 7.93 -0.53 24.16
N ASN A 94 7.20 0.59 24.12
CA ASN A 94 6.22 0.95 25.12
C ASN A 94 4.88 0.19 24.95
N ALA A 95 4.78 -0.68 23.93
CA ALA A 95 3.60 -1.50 23.73
C ALA A 95 3.67 -2.77 24.59
N GLU A 96 2.61 -3.04 25.34
CA GLU A 96 2.49 -4.19 26.23
C GLU A 96 2.13 -5.44 25.44
N GLN A 97 2.82 -6.56 25.71
CA GLN A 97 2.53 -7.83 25.05
C GLN A 97 1.32 -8.51 25.69
N MET A 98 0.35 -8.90 24.86
CA MET A 98 -0.83 -9.60 25.35
C MET A 98 -0.47 -11.04 25.79
N PRO A 99 -1.00 -11.54 26.93
CA PRO A 99 -0.67 -12.88 27.43
C PRO A 99 -0.99 -14.01 26.46
N ASN A 100 -2.06 -13.84 25.68
CA ASN A 100 -2.62 -14.88 24.80
C ASN A 100 -2.51 -14.52 23.31
N SER A 101 -1.72 -13.50 22.94
CA SER A 101 -1.59 -13.07 21.55
C SER A 101 -0.18 -12.54 21.30
N SER A 102 0.33 -12.76 20.09
CA SER A 102 1.57 -12.13 19.62
C SER A 102 1.43 -10.63 19.37
N SER A 103 0.25 -10.06 19.61
CA SER A 103 -0.01 -8.64 19.43
C SER A 103 0.40 -7.82 20.66
N ARG A 104 0.87 -6.61 20.39
CA ARG A 104 1.29 -5.63 21.39
C ARG A 104 0.36 -4.43 21.39
N GLN A 105 -0.10 -4.03 22.57
CA GLN A 105 -1.02 -2.91 22.75
C GLN A 105 -0.27 -1.66 23.19
N LEU A 106 -0.42 -0.58 22.43
CA LEU A 106 -0.08 0.75 22.94
C LEU A 106 -1.13 1.19 23.97
N PRO A 107 -0.81 2.16 24.84
CA PRO A 107 -1.73 2.68 25.84
C PRO A 107 -3.09 3.04 25.24
N SER A 108 -4.18 2.63 25.89
CA SER A 108 -5.55 2.87 25.38
C SER A 108 -5.96 4.34 25.38
N CYS A 109 -5.30 5.17 26.19
CA CYS A 109 -5.47 6.62 26.21
C CYS A 109 -4.84 7.31 25.00
N LEU A 110 -3.94 6.65 24.26
CA LEU A 110 -3.25 7.23 23.12
C LEU A 110 -4.11 7.12 21.86
N THR A 111 -4.34 8.22 21.17
CA THR A 111 -4.92 8.23 19.83
C THR A 111 -3.84 8.20 18.76
N LYS A 112 -4.21 7.77 17.54
CA LYS A 112 -3.31 7.83 16.37
C LYS A 112 -2.82 9.25 16.07
N ASN A 113 -3.63 10.26 16.37
CA ASN A 113 -3.26 11.65 16.18
C ASN A 113 -2.25 12.10 17.22
N GLU A 114 -2.46 11.76 18.50
CA GLU A 114 -1.48 12.05 19.56
C GLU A 114 -0.15 11.33 19.31
N GLY A 115 -0.18 10.07 18.87
CA GLY A 115 1.04 9.36 18.45
C GLY A 115 1.75 10.04 17.28
N TYR A 116 1.03 10.70 16.38
CA TYR A 116 1.61 11.49 15.30
C TYR A 116 2.15 12.85 15.76
N THR A 117 1.50 13.49 16.73
CA THR A 117 1.98 14.73 17.34
C THR A 117 3.31 14.48 18.05
N LEU A 118 3.39 13.46 18.92
CA LEU A 118 4.63 13.04 19.58
C LEU A 118 5.74 12.76 18.57
N TYR A 119 5.42 12.02 17.51
CA TYR A 119 6.33 11.77 16.41
C TYR A 119 6.90 13.05 15.80
N LYS A 120 6.07 14.05 15.52
CA LYS A 120 6.52 15.32 14.93
C LYS A 120 7.36 16.13 15.91
N GLU A 121 6.97 16.16 17.18
CA GLU A 121 7.70 16.85 18.24
C GLU A 121 9.11 16.26 18.43
N GLU A 122 9.22 14.93 18.52
CA GLU A 122 10.51 14.26 18.69
C GLU A 122 11.39 14.29 17.43
N MET A 123 10.78 14.41 16.24
CA MET A 123 11.54 14.54 14.99
C MET A 123 12.16 15.93 14.81
N GLY A 124 11.58 16.98 15.40
CA GLY A 124 12.05 18.36 15.24
C GLY A 124 12.13 18.76 13.75
N ASP A 125 13.29 19.24 13.31
CA ASP A 125 13.54 19.69 11.93
C ASP A 125 13.78 18.54 10.93
N ASN A 126 13.76 17.29 11.37
CA ASN A 126 13.95 16.15 10.49
C ASN A 126 12.78 15.99 9.50
N PRO A 127 13.03 15.44 8.29
CA PRO A 127 11.97 15.21 7.33
C PRO A 127 10.98 14.16 7.85
N THR A 128 9.70 14.55 7.93
CA THR A 128 8.63 13.70 8.47
C THR A 128 7.72 13.11 7.40
N LEU A 129 7.09 11.98 7.72
CA LEU A 129 5.99 11.45 6.94
C LEU A 129 4.69 12.19 7.29
N SER A 130 3.80 12.34 6.31
CA SER A 130 2.41 12.74 6.60
C SER A 130 1.72 11.68 7.48
N LEU A 131 0.71 12.10 8.25
CA LEU A 131 -0.10 11.22 9.10
C LEU A 131 -0.57 9.93 8.38
N VAL A 132 -1.14 10.07 7.17
CA VAL A 132 -1.65 8.92 6.40
C VAL A 132 -0.52 7.94 6.03
N HIS A 133 0.63 8.45 5.60
CA HIS A 133 1.78 7.62 5.26
C HIS A 133 2.35 6.92 6.49
N LEU A 134 2.47 7.63 7.61
CA LEU A 134 2.93 7.03 8.87
C LEU A 134 1.99 5.91 9.31
N LEU A 135 0.69 6.14 9.36
CA LEU A 135 -0.27 5.16 9.88
C LEU A 135 -0.48 3.96 8.94
N TYR A 136 -0.70 4.21 7.65
CA TYR A 136 -1.19 3.17 6.73
C TYR A 136 -0.10 2.57 5.83
N LYS A 137 0.99 3.30 5.58
CA LYS A 137 2.08 2.82 4.70
C LYS A 137 3.31 2.37 5.48
N MET A 138 3.54 2.93 6.66
CA MET A 138 4.65 2.56 7.53
C MET A 138 4.17 1.66 8.67
N TRP A 139 3.39 2.17 9.61
CA TRP A 139 2.99 1.45 10.82
C TRP A 139 2.23 0.17 10.50
N LYS A 140 1.07 0.25 9.83
CA LYS A 140 0.25 -0.95 9.53
C LYS A 140 0.99 -2.05 8.76
N VAL A 141 1.99 -1.66 7.95
CA VAL A 141 2.74 -2.60 7.10
C VAL A 141 3.95 -3.19 7.82
N ASN A 142 4.67 -2.39 8.62
CA ASN A 142 5.92 -2.82 9.25
C ASN A 142 5.74 -3.30 10.70
N PHE A 143 4.62 -2.94 11.35
CA PHE A 143 4.28 -3.33 12.72
C PHE A 143 2.79 -3.73 12.81
N PRO A 144 2.37 -4.79 12.08
CA PRO A 144 0.98 -5.25 12.10
C PRO A 144 0.54 -5.79 13.47
N ASP A 145 1.50 -6.18 14.31
CA ASP A 145 1.32 -6.67 15.67
C ASP A 145 1.08 -5.54 16.69
N VAL A 146 1.46 -4.30 16.38
CA VAL A 146 1.34 -3.15 17.28
C VAL A 146 0.09 -2.36 16.96
N TYR A 147 -0.83 -2.23 17.91
CA TYR A 147 -2.05 -1.46 17.72
C TYR A 147 -2.46 -0.66 18.96
N ILE A 148 -3.25 0.37 18.73
CA ILE A 148 -3.95 1.10 19.78
C ILE A 148 -5.31 0.41 19.98
N PRO A 149 -5.63 -0.10 21.18
CA PRO A 149 -6.90 -0.74 21.44
C PRO A 149 -8.05 0.27 21.29
N LYS A 150 -9.13 -0.15 20.65
CA LYS A 150 -10.37 0.65 20.56
C LYS A 150 -11.13 0.55 21.88
N GLN A 151 -10.65 1.21 22.93
CA GLN A 151 -11.43 1.29 24.16
C GLN A 151 -12.39 2.48 24.10
N SER A 152 -13.62 2.25 24.57
CA SER A 152 -14.56 3.33 24.86
C SER A 152 -14.01 4.11 26.04
N ARG A 153 -13.85 5.43 25.92
CA ARG A 153 -13.43 6.31 27.04
C ARG A 153 -14.46 6.36 28.19
N PHE A 154 -15.53 5.56 28.11
CA PHE A 154 -16.69 5.55 29.02
C PHE A 154 -16.87 4.26 29.83
N THR A 155 -15.97 3.27 29.76
CA THR A 155 -16.02 2.22 30.78
C THR A 155 -15.49 2.80 32.08
N LYS A 156 -16.43 3.22 32.94
CA LYS A 156 -16.17 3.59 34.32
C LYS A 156 -15.23 2.55 34.92
N CYS A 157 -14.13 3.01 35.50
CA CYS A 157 -13.29 2.14 36.31
C CYS A 157 -14.14 1.68 37.49
N THR A 158 -14.33 0.36 37.64
CA THR A 158 -15.07 -0.22 38.78
C THR A 158 -14.46 0.21 40.12
N ILE A 159 -13.14 0.44 40.16
CA ILE A 159 -12.45 0.99 41.34
C ILE A 159 -12.88 2.44 41.62
N CYS A 160 -13.05 3.26 40.57
CA CYS A 160 -13.55 4.64 40.72
C CYS A 160 -15.04 4.70 41.07
N GLU A 161 -15.83 3.68 40.74
CA GLU A 161 -17.22 3.54 41.24
C GLU A 161 -17.25 3.15 42.72
N GLN A 162 -16.35 2.28 43.17
CA GLN A 162 -16.28 1.84 44.58
C GLN A 162 -15.75 2.92 45.53
N LEU A 163 -14.90 3.82 45.07
CA LEU A 163 -14.38 4.95 45.86
C LEU A 163 -15.38 6.12 45.99
N LYS A 164 -16.51 6.07 45.29
CA LYS A 164 -17.56 7.11 45.31
C LYS A 164 -18.73 6.76 46.25
N ALA A 165 -18.58 5.69 47.05
CA ALA A 165 -19.53 5.27 48.08
C ALA A 165 -19.10 5.79 49.46
#